data_AF-A0A833LFY8-F1
#
_entry.id   AF-A0A833LFY8-F1
#
_cell.length_a   1.000
_cell.length_b   1.000
_cell.length_c   1.000
_cell.angle_alpha   90.00
_cell.angle_beta   90.00
_cell.angle_gamma   90.00
#
_symmetry.space_group_name_H-M   'P 1'
#
loop_
_entity.id
_entity.type
_entity.pdbx_description
1 polymer ?
#
loop_
_entity_poly.entity_id
_entity_poly.type
_entity_poly.pdbx_seq_one_letter_code
_entity_poly.pdbx_strand_id
1 'polypeptide(L)' 'MPASLDEAAEILAGARRAVAFTGAGISVDSGIPDFRSAQGLWARFDPMEYAH' A
#
# COMPACT_ATOMS: atom_id res chain seq x y z
N MET A 1 10.62 10.82 14.09
CA MET A 1 9.95 11.97 13.44
C MET A 1 9.33 11.45 12.16
N PRO A 2 8.02 11.65 11.90
CA PRO A 2 7.49 11.34 10.58
C PRO A 2 8.20 12.25 9.56
N ALA A 3 8.74 11.66 8.50
CA ALA A 3 9.28 12.44 7.39
C ALA A 3 8.13 13.22 6.74
N SER A 4 8.32 14.51 6.50
CA SER A 4 7.30 15.32 5.82
C SER A 4 7.20 14.92 4.35
N LEU A 5 6.09 15.30 3.70
CA LEU A 5 5.98 15.15 2.24
C LEU A 5 7.07 15.94 1.51
N ASP A 6 7.46 17.09 2.06
CA ASP A 6 8.55 17.91 1.53
C ASP A 6 9.89 17.18 1.59
N GLU A 7 10.20 16.54 2.72
CA GLU A 7 11.43 15.75 2.88
C GLU A 7 11.47 14.55 1.91
N ALA A 8 10.35 13.86 1.74
CA ALA A 8 10.25 12.77 0.77
C ALA A 8 10.44 13.26 -0.67
N ALA A 9 9.87 14.42 -1.03
CA ALA A 9 10.01 15.02 -2.35
C ALA A 9 11.46 15.42 -2.64
N GLU A 10 12.17 16.02 -1.67
CA GLU A 10 13.59 16.38 -1.80
C GLU A 10 14.46 15.13 -2.05
N ILE A 11 14.23 14.06 -1.28
CA ILE A 11 14.95 12.78 -1.44
C ILE A 11 14.70 12.19 -2.84
N LEU A 12 13.44 12.20 -3.30
CA LEU A 12 13.08 11.68 -4.62
C LEU A 12 13.66 12.52 -5.76
N ALA A 13 13.67 13.85 -5.63
CA ALA A 13 14.23 14.77 -6.63
C ALA A 13 15.75 14.58 -6.81
N GLY A 14 16.48 14.23 -5.74
CA GLY A 14 17.91 13.94 -5.79
C GLY A 14 18.27 12.52 -6.24
N ALA A 15 17.29 11.61 -6.36
CA ALA A 15 17.55 10.21 -6.64
C ALA A 15 17.89 9.97 -8.12
N ARG A 16 19.10 9.45 -8.40
CA ARG A 16 19.44 8.96 -9.76
C ARG A 16 18.61 7.75 -10.20
N ARG A 17 18.15 6.94 -9.24
CA ARG A 17 17.37 5.72 -9.45
C ARG A 17 16.46 5.52 -8.24
N ALA A 18 15.16 5.74 -8.42
CA ALA A 18 14.15 5.48 -7.40
C ALA A 18 13.46 4.13 -7.67
N VAL A 19 13.15 3.40 -6.61
CA VAL A 19 12.37 2.16 -6.66
C VAL A 19 11.28 2.25 -5.60
N ALA A 20 10.04 2.00 -6.01
CA ALA A 20 8.90 1.90 -5.10
C ALA A 20 8.52 0.44 -4.93
N PHE A 21 8.46 -0.03 -3.69
CA PHE A 21 7.85 -1.31 -3.35
C PHE A 21 6.44 -1.05 -2.83
N THR A 22 5.44 -1.56 -3.54
CA THR A 22 4.02 -1.28 -3.27
C THR A 22 3.28 -2.54 -2.83
N GLY A 23 2.40 -2.41 -1.85
CA GLY A 23 1.42 -3.44 -1.49
C GLY A 23 0.03 -3.15 -2.09
N ALA A 24 -0.94 -4.03 -1.82
CA ALA A 24 -2.32 -3.90 -2.30
C ALA A 24 -3.01 -2.59 -1.88
N GLY A 25 -2.55 -1.97 -0.77
CA GLY A 25 -3.08 -0.70 -0.28
C GLY A 25 -3.07 0.44 -1.30
N ILE A 26 -2.13 0.44 -2.25
CA ILE A 26 -2.06 1.48 -3.31
C ILE A 26 -3.28 1.47 -4.24
N SER A 27 -4.00 0.34 -4.31
CA SER A 27 -5.13 0.15 -5.21
C SER A 27 -6.51 0.33 -4.55
N VAL A 28 -6.54 0.56 -3.23
CA VAL A 28 -7.80 0.72 -2.46
C VAL A 28 -8.62 1.89 -2.98
N ASP A 29 -7.97 3.03 -3.22
CA ASP A 29 -8.62 4.22 -3.77
C ASP A 29 -9.09 4.04 -5.22
N SER A 30 -8.60 2.99 -5.91
CA SER A 30 -9.07 2.59 -7.24
C SER A 30 -10.23 1.59 -7.19
N GLY A 31 -10.74 1.27 -6.00
CA GLY A 31 -11.83 0.32 -5.79
C GLY A 31 -11.41 -1.16 -5.73
N ILE A 32 -10.11 -1.45 -5.75
CA ILE A 32 -9.60 -2.82 -5.55
C ILE A 32 -9.34 -3.01 -4.05
N PRO A 33 -10.11 -3.84 -3.35
CA PRO A 33 -9.94 -4.03 -1.92
C PRO A 33 -8.57 -4.65 -1.63
N ASP A 34 -7.95 -4.21 -0.54
CA ASP A 34 -6.79 -4.91 0.00
C ASP A 34 -7.22 -6.18 0.74
N PHE A 35 -6.25 -6.91 1.27
CA PHE A 35 -6.54 -8.14 1.99
C PHE A 35 -6.87 -7.90 3.47
N ARG A 36 -6.19 -6.94 4.13
CA ARG A 36 -6.04 -6.91 5.60
C ARG A 36 -6.60 -5.67 6.29
N SER A 37 -6.99 -4.62 5.56
CA SER A 37 -7.62 -3.45 6.20
C SER A 37 -8.96 -3.83 6.84
N ALA A 38 -9.53 -2.93 7.64
CA ALA A 38 -10.84 -3.13 8.26
C ALA A 38 -11.95 -3.40 7.22
N GLN A 39 -11.78 -2.93 5.98
CA GLN A 39 -12.70 -3.17 4.86
C GLN A 39 -12.14 -4.18 3.84
N GLY A 40 -10.98 -4.78 4.13
CA GLY A 40 -10.27 -5.71 3.26
C GLY A 40 -11.00 -7.04 3.11
N LEU A 41 -10.54 -7.84 2.16
CA LEU A 41 -11.16 -9.12 1.81
C LEU A 41 -11.31 -10.07 3.01
N TRP A 42 -10.32 -10.14 3.89
CA TRP A 42 -10.36 -11.03 5.05
C TRP A 42 -11.28 -10.59 6.19
N ALA A 43 -11.81 -9.36 6.12
CA ALA A 43 -12.91 -8.95 6.99
C ALA A 43 -14.27 -9.49 6.51
N ARG A 44 -14.34 -10.01 5.26
CA ARG A 44 -15.58 -10.47 4.61
C ARG A 44 -15.56 -11.96 4.26
N PHE A 45 -14.39 -12.52 4.01
CA PHE A 45 -14.17 -13.90 3.55
C PHE A 45 -13.14 -14.58 4.45
N ASP A 46 -13.34 -15.86 4.77
CA ASP A 46 -12.37 -16.63 5.57
C ASP A 46 -11.12 -16.93 4.72
N PRO A 47 -9.92 -16.43 5.10
CA PRO A 47 -8.70 -16.72 4.36
C PRO A 47 -8.44 -18.22 4.18
N MET A 48 -8.83 -19.05 5.16
CA MET A 48 -8.58 -20.49 5.12
C MET A 48 -9.44 -21.22 4.09
N GLU A 49 -10.54 -20.62 3.62
CA GLU A 49 -11.38 -21.17 2.56
C GLU A 49 -10.92 -20.71 1.16
N TYR A 50 -10.37 -19.50 1.06
CA TYR A 50 -10.10 -18.85 -0.23
C TYR A 50 -8.63 -18.69 -0.61
N ALA A 51 -7.68 -18.83 0.32
CA ALA A 51 -6.24 -18.62 0.08
C ALA A 51 -5.42 -19.92 0.12
N HIS A 52 -5.92 -20.97 -0.57
CA HIS A 52 -5.24 -22.26 -0.72
C HIS A 52 -4.08 -22.23 -1.73
#